data_AF-J6ETC5-F1
#
_entry.id   AF-J6ETC5-F1
#
_cell.length_a   1.000
_cell.length_b   1.000
_cell.length_c   1.000
_cell.angle_alpha   90.00
_cell.angle_beta   90.00
_cell.angle_gamma   90.00
#
_symmetry.space_group_name_H-M   'P 1'
#
loop_
_entity.id
_entity.type
_entity.pdbx_description
1 polymer ?
#
loop_
_entity_poly.entity_id
_entity_poly.type
_entity_poly.pdbx_seq_one_letter_code
_entity_poly.pdbx_strand_id
1 'polypeptide(L)'
;MSTKADDTPTQDETWKDGDFEVISSDNVKFCIPTHLLQTASGEKRIELDASAATITALLRITSKGFLSFDEPPSTRKYREIVDLVNFVRKYDCEAAGNFLLFAARTAPDHTRDQAVIRLLILVFMDDKYLCAELFDKYSQRFEWLQGDASSVFRGSPYGLFAVIPFRYFWAMVAANVTDPDDLPIEYMGKRKAGLSSPGSRFLHYMAIAEKRDDLAAGAI
;
A
#
# COMPACT_ATOMS: atom_id res chain seq x y z
N MET A 1 22.43 -20.80 -33.06
CA MET A 1 21.81 -19.58 -33.61
C MET A 1 20.52 -19.36 -32.87
N SER A 2 20.54 -18.50 -31.86
CA SER A 2 19.34 -18.14 -31.09
C SER A 2 18.58 -17.10 -31.91
N THR A 3 17.39 -17.44 -32.38
CA THR A 3 16.47 -16.49 -33.00
C THR A 3 16.19 -15.39 -31.99
N LYS A 4 16.62 -14.15 -32.28
CA LYS A 4 16.15 -12.97 -31.57
C LYS A 4 14.64 -12.95 -31.75
N ALA A 5 13.90 -13.25 -30.68
CA ALA A 5 12.49 -12.95 -30.65
C ALA A 5 12.34 -11.45 -30.98
N ASP A 6 11.36 -11.14 -31.81
CA ASP A 6 11.05 -9.78 -32.21
C ASP A 6 10.78 -8.96 -30.94
N ASP A 7 11.73 -8.12 -30.54
CA ASP A 7 11.76 -7.40 -29.26
C ASP A 7 10.82 -6.17 -29.29
N THR A 8 9.84 -6.20 -30.18
CA THR A 8 8.91 -5.10 -30.43
C THR A 8 7.92 -5.03 -29.26
N PRO A 9 7.85 -3.90 -28.54
CA PRO A 9 6.92 -3.74 -27.43
C PRO A 9 5.46 -3.93 -27.85
N THR A 10 4.68 -4.58 -27.00
CA THR A 10 3.23 -4.73 -27.20
C THR A 10 2.54 -3.42 -26.89
N GLN A 11 1.76 -2.87 -27.82
CA GLN A 11 1.05 -1.59 -27.62
C GLN A 11 -0.14 -1.77 -26.66
N ASP A 12 -0.23 -0.92 -25.62
CA ASP A 12 -1.38 -0.87 -24.71
C ASP A 12 -2.67 -0.51 -25.46
N GLU A 13 -3.80 -1.10 -25.06
CA GLU A 13 -5.07 -0.92 -25.76
C GLU A 13 -5.71 0.46 -25.59
N THR A 14 -5.46 1.10 -24.44
CA THR A 14 -6.10 2.35 -24.01
C THR A 14 -5.25 3.56 -24.35
N TRP A 15 -3.93 3.47 -24.16
CA TRP A 15 -2.99 4.58 -24.29
C TRP A 15 -2.20 4.49 -25.60
N LYS A 16 -2.84 4.86 -26.71
CA LYS A 16 -2.27 4.81 -28.08
C LYS A 16 -2.00 6.19 -28.68
N ASP A 17 -2.73 7.20 -28.23
CA ASP A 17 -2.80 8.52 -28.87
C ASP A 17 -2.04 9.57 -28.04
N GLY A 18 -0.71 9.47 -28.04
CA GLY A 18 0.18 10.36 -27.29
C GLY A 18 1.50 10.61 -28.00
N ASP A 19 2.16 11.72 -27.64
CA ASP A 19 3.44 12.17 -28.20
C ASP A 19 4.65 11.75 -27.36
N PHE A 20 4.41 11.10 -26.21
CA PHE A 20 5.42 10.56 -25.31
C PHE A 20 5.22 9.05 -25.12
N GLU A 21 6.30 8.29 -25.25
CA GLU A 21 6.33 6.83 -25.14
C GLU A 21 6.87 6.39 -23.79
N VAL A 22 6.14 5.53 -23.09
CA VAL A 22 6.60 4.83 -21.90
C VAL A 22 6.61 3.34 -22.19
N ILE A 23 7.70 2.65 -21.89
CA ILE A 23 7.79 1.19 -22.00
C ILE A 23 7.94 0.61 -20.60
N SER A 24 7.08 -0.34 -20.25
CA SER A 24 7.13 -1.08 -18.99
C SER A 24 8.16 -2.20 -18.98
N SER A 25 8.45 -2.73 -17.80
CA SER A 25 9.37 -3.86 -17.61
C SER A 25 8.91 -5.17 -18.27
N ASP A 26 7.61 -5.31 -18.51
CA ASP A 26 6.98 -6.42 -19.23
C ASP A 26 6.77 -6.13 -20.74
N ASN A 27 7.54 -5.18 -21.27
CA ASN A 27 7.59 -4.81 -22.69
C ASN A 27 6.25 -4.33 -23.28
N VAL A 28 5.46 -3.59 -22.50
CA VAL A 28 4.24 -2.92 -22.94
C VAL A 28 4.51 -1.43 -23.18
N LYS A 29 4.13 -0.95 -24.35
CA LYS A 29 4.27 0.46 -24.76
C LYS A 29 2.99 1.23 -24.52
N PHE A 30 3.13 2.37 -23.85
CA PHE A 30 2.09 3.37 -23.63
C PHE A 30 2.46 4.64 -24.40
N CYS A 31 1.53 5.13 -25.22
CA CYS A 31 1.64 6.43 -25.86
C CYS A 31 0.72 7.40 -25.13
N ILE A 32 1.29 8.34 -24.39
CA ILE A 32 0.56 9.28 -23.53
C ILE A 32 0.86 10.73 -23.91
N PRO A 33 -0.12 11.64 -23.78
CA PRO A 33 0.12 13.05 -23.99
C PRO A 33 1.14 13.62 -22.99
N THR A 34 2.16 14.33 -23.47
CA THR A 34 3.24 14.91 -22.65
C THR A 34 2.73 15.78 -21.50
N HIS A 35 1.59 16.46 -21.67
CA HIS A 35 1.00 17.30 -20.62
C HIS A 35 0.58 16.52 -19.36
N LEU A 36 0.37 15.20 -19.47
CA LEU A 36 0.08 14.33 -18.32
C LEU A 36 1.32 14.01 -17.48
N LEU A 37 2.52 14.19 -18.05
CA LEU A 37 3.80 13.88 -17.40
C LEU A 37 4.55 15.13 -16.92
N GLN A 38 3.93 16.32 -17.00
CA GLN A 38 4.48 17.64 -16.61
C GLN A 38 6.00 17.63 -16.38
N THR A 39 6.78 17.92 -17.44
CA THR A 39 8.28 18.10 -17.50
C THR A 39 9.10 17.07 -18.29
N ALA A 40 8.65 16.60 -19.46
CA ALA A 40 9.57 15.97 -20.42
C ALA A 40 10.29 17.03 -21.27
N SER A 41 11.50 17.41 -20.87
CA SER A 41 12.42 18.21 -21.69
C SER A 41 13.28 17.29 -22.56
N GLY A 42 12.99 17.23 -23.86
CA GLY A 42 13.91 16.70 -24.89
C GLY A 42 13.68 15.25 -25.32
N GLU A 43 13.50 14.31 -24.40
CA GLU A 43 13.37 12.88 -24.73
C GLU A 43 11.90 12.47 -24.76
N LYS A 44 11.43 11.89 -25.88
CA LYS A 44 10.01 11.49 -26.08
C LYS A 44 9.74 10.03 -25.73
N ARG A 45 10.71 9.33 -25.15
CA ARG A 45 10.62 7.92 -24.80
C ARG A 45 11.34 7.66 -23.50
N ILE A 46 10.74 6.87 -22.63
CA ILE A 46 11.37 6.36 -21.41
C ILE A 46 11.03 4.89 -21.21
N GLU A 47 11.97 4.14 -20.64
CA GLU A 47 11.76 2.76 -20.21
C GLU A 47 11.77 2.73 -18.69
N LEU A 48 10.72 2.17 -18.10
CA LEU A 48 10.54 2.09 -16.65
C LEU A 48 10.66 0.65 -16.19
N ASP A 49 11.26 0.47 -15.02
CA ASP A 49 11.36 -0.84 -14.34
C ASP A 49 10.04 -1.27 -13.66
N ALA A 50 8.93 -0.67 -14.05
CA ALA A 50 7.60 -0.91 -13.50
C ALA A 50 6.75 -1.73 -14.46
N SER A 51 5.85 -2.55 -13.92
CA SER A 51 4.93 -3.35 -14.73
C SER A 51 3.90 -2.50 -15.47
N ALA A 52 3.37 -3.04 -16.57
CA ALA A 52 2.26 -2.42 -17.30
C ALA A 52 1.05 -2.13 -16.40
N ALA A 53 0.76 -3.02 -15.45
CA ALA A 53 -0.34 -2.85 -14.50
C ALA A 53 -0.14 -1.62 -13.60
N THR A 54 1.07 -1.44 -13.07
CA THR A 54 1.45 -0.29 -12.24
C THR A 54 1.33 1.02 -13.01
N ILE A 55 1.88 1.08 -14.23
CA ILE A 55 1.82 2.26 -15.09
C ILE A 55 0.37 2.58 -15.46
N THR A 56 -0.43 1.56 -15.81
CA THR A 56 -1.86 1.72 -16.10
C THR A 56 -2.62 2.30 -14.91
N ALA A 57 -2.36 1.82 -13.69
CA ALA A 57 -3.01 2.31 -12.49
C ALA A 57 -2.64 3.78 -12.21
N LEU A 58 -1.36 4.14 -12.35
CA LEU A 58 -0.92 5.53 -12.24
C LEU A 58 -1.62 6.43 -13.27
N LEU A 59 -1.64 6.02 -14.54
CA LEU A 59 -2.28 6.78 -15.61
C LEU A 59 -3.78 6.95 -15.38
N ARG A 60 -4.47 5.95 -14.82
CA ARG A 60 -5.89 6.08 -14.42
C ARG A 60 -6.08 7.11 -13.32
N ILE A 61 -5.20 7.14 -12.31
CA ILE A 61 -5.24 8.15 -11.25
C ILE A 61 -5.04 9.54 -11.84
N THR A 62 -3.99 9.75 -12.64
CA THR A 62 -3.62 11.07 -13.14
C THR A 62 -4.60 11.61 -14.19
N SER A 63 -5.17 10.75 -15.03
CA SER A 63 -6.09 11.17 -16.09
C SER A 63 -7.55 11.22 -15.68
N LYS A 64 -8.02 10.28 -14.84
CA LYS A 64 -9.44 10.13 -14.50
C LYS A 64 -9.75 10.46 -13.04
N GLY A 65 -8.74 10.66 -12.19
CA GLY A 65 -8.95 10.92 -10.76
C GLY A 65 -9.63 9.75 -10.06
N PHE A 66 -9.40 8.52 -10.53
CA PHE A 66 -10.08 7.33 -10.02
C PHE A 66 -9.14 6.13 -9.97
N LEU A 67 -9.28 5.37 -8.88
CA LEU A 67 -8.57 4.13 -8.65
C LEU A 67 -9.59 2.99 -8.56
N SER A 68 -9.71 2.22 -9.65
CA SER A 68 -10.46 0.97 -9.64
C SER A 68 -9.57 -0.22 -9.51
N PHE A 69 -10.08 -1.20 -8.80
CA PHE A 69 -9.62 -2.57 -8.91
C PHE A 69 -10.85 -3.44 -9.14
N ASP A 70 -11.26 -3.49 -10.41
CA ASP A 70 -12.50 -4.14 -10.86
C ASP A 70 -12.49 -5.67 -10.63
N GLU A 71 -11.32 -6.25 -10.41
CA GLU A 71 -11.17 -7.68 -10.15
C GLU A 71 -11.46 -8.04 -8.69
N PRO A 72 -11.97 -9.26 -8.41
CA PRO A 72 -12.08 -9.76 -7.05
C PRO A 72 -10.72 -9.72 -6.32
N PRO A 73 -10.73 -9.55 -4.99
CA PRO A 73 -9.50 -9.53 -4.20
C PRO A 73 -8.66 -10.78 -4.44
N SER A 74 -7.39 -10.57 -4.75
CA SER A 74 -6.40 -11.63 -4.91
C SER A 74 -5.06 -11.16 -4.36
N THR A 75 -4.17 -12.09 -4.05
CA THR A 75 -2.78 -11.76 -3.67
C THR A 75 -2.09 -10.89 -4.72
N ARG A 76 -2.39 -11.14 -6.00
CA ARG A 76 -1.90 -10.34 -7.12
C ARG A 76 -2.36 -8.88 -7.00
N LYS A 77 -3.64 -8.65 -6.74
CA LYS A 77 -4.21 -7.32 -6.57
C LYS A 77 -3.58 -6.55 -5.41
N TYR A 78 -3.31 -7.20 -4.27
CA TYR A 78 -2.59 -6.54 -3.17
C TYR A 78 -1.16 -6.15 -3.55
N ARG A 79 -0.47 -6.99 -4.33
CA ARG A 79 0.86 -6.67 -4.84
C ARG A 79 0.83 -5.48 -5.78
N GLU A 80 -0.15 -5.40 -6.68
CA GLU A 80 -0.32 -4.26 -7.60
C GLU A 80 -0.51 -2.93 -6.85
N ILE A 81 -1.22 -2.91 -5.70
CA ILE A 81 -1.30 -1.73 -4.81
C ILE A 81 0.07 -1.34 -4.29
N VAL A 82 0.80 -2.32 -3.77
CA VAL A 82 2.11 -2.10 -3.17
C VAL A 82 3.09 -1.59 -4.20
N ASP A 83 3.10 -2.18 -5.40
CA ASP A 83 3.93 -1.76 -6.52
C ASP A 83 3.58 -0.33 -6.96
N LEU A 84 2.30 0.04 -7.00
CA LEU A 84 1.85 1.40 -7.28
C LEU A 84 2.32 2.41 -6.23
N VAL A 85 2.14 2.12 -4.94
CA VAL A 85 2.57 3.03 -3.87
C VAL A 85 4.10 3.18 -3.89
N ASN A 86 4.84 2.08 -4.06
CA ASN A 86 6.29 2.11 -4.19
C ASN A 86 6.74 2.90 -5.42
N PHE A 87 6.05 2.75 -6.56
CA PHE A 87 6.33 3.53 -7.76
C PHE A 87 6.14 5.02 -7.51
N VAL A 88 4.98 5.41 -6.95
CA VAL A 88 4.64 6.81 -6.64
C VAL A 88 5.68 7.43 -5.71
N ARG A 89 6.15 6.68 -4.70
CA ARG A 89 7.21 7.13 -3.79
C ARG A 89 8.57 7.21 -4.47
N LYS A 90 8.95 6.21 -5.27
CA LYS A 90 10.25 6.14 -5.95
C LYS A 90 10.45 7.30 -6.92
N TYR A 91 9.39 7.68 -7.64
CA TYR A 91 9.41 8.75 -8.64
C TYR A 91 8.84 10.07 -8.13
N ASP A 92 8.68 10.22 -6.81
CA ASP A 92 8.20 11.44 -6.14
C ASP A 92 6.96 12.07 -6.79
N CYS A 93 5.98 11.22 -7.13
CA CYS A 93 4.76 11.63 -7.81
C CYS A 93 3.77 12.26 -6.80
N GLU A 94 4.07 13.47 -6.33
CA GLU A 94 3.35 14.14 -5.23
C GLU A 94 1.83 14.14 -5.42
N ALA A 95 1.35 14.52 -6.61
CA ALA A 95 -0.09 14.56 -6.91
C ALA A 95 -0.75 13.17 -6.78
N ALA A 96 -0.08 12.12 -7.27
CA ALA A 96 -0.57 10.75 -7.16
C ALA A 96 -0.51 10.24 -5.70
N GLY A 97 0.54 10.59 -4.96
CA GLY A 97 0.68 10.27 -3.54
C GLY A 97 -0.43 10.91 -2.70
N ASN A 98 -0.69 12.20 -2.91
CA ASN A 98 -1.78 12.93 -2.27
C ASN A 98 -3.15 12.34 -2.62
N PHE A 99 -3.35 11.94 -3.88
CA PHE A 99 -4.57 11.24 -4.28
C PHE A 99 -4.73 9.89 -3.58
N LEU A 100 -3.67 9.08 -3.49
CA LEU A 100 -3.70 7.78 -2.81
C LEU A 100 -4.04 7.94 -1.32
N LEU A 101 -3.44 8.92 -0.64
CA LEU A 101 -3.79 9.23 0.76
C LEU A 101 -5.23 9.72 0.90
N PHE A 102 -5.69 10.60 0.01
CA PHE A 102 -7.07 11.06 -0.01
C PHE A 102 -8.05 9.90 -0.21
N ALA A 103 -7.80 9.03 -1.18
CA ALA A 103 -8.60 7.83 -1.44
C ALA A 103 -8.57 6.88 -0.22
N ALA A 104 -7.39 6.67 0.38
CA ALA A 104 -7.25 5.85 1.58
C ALA A 104 -7.98 6.41 2.80
N ARG A 105 -8.28 7.71 2.84
CA ARG A 105 -9.02 8.36 3.93
C ARG A 105 -10.54 8.39 3.69
N THR A 106 -10.95 8.68 2.45
CA THR A 106 -12.33 9.06 2.11
C THR A 106 -13.13 7.99 1.40
N ALA A 107 -12.48 6.95 0.84
CA ALA A 107 -13.19 5.91 0.12
C ALA A 107 -14.27 5.25 1.01
N PRO A 108 -15.48 5.06 0.49
CA PRO A 108 -16.56 4.43 1.24
C PRO A 108 -16.27 2.95 1.47
N ASP A 109 -16.61 2.45 2.67
CA ASP A 109 -16.26 1.11 3.13
C ASP A 109 -17.36 0.11 2.87
N HIS A 110 -17.50 -0.26 1.60
CA HIS A 110 -18.49 -1.25 1.21
C HIS A 110 -18.00 -2.67 1.55
N THR A 111 -16.70 -2.94 1.44
CA THR A 111 -16.17 -4.31 1.55
C THR A 111 -14.93 -4.43 2.45
N ARG A 112 -14.65 -5.66 2.91
CA ARG A 112 -13.42 -5.99 3.66
C ARG A 112 -12.17 -5.67 2.82
N ASP A 113 -12.22 -5.92 1.52
CA ASP A 113 -11.06 -5.73 0.64
C ASP A 113 -10.69 -4.26 0.46
N GLN A 114 -11.68 -3.38 0.42
CA GLN A 114 -11.43 -1.95 0.39
C GLN A 114 -10.67 -1.50 1.65
N ALA A 115 -11.07 -1.97 2.83
CA ALA A 115 -10.35 -1.68 4.07
C ALA A 115 -8.89 -2.19 4.04
N VAL A 116 -8.66 -3.37 3.46
CA VAL A 116 -7.31 -3.93 3.27
C VAL A 116 -6.48 -3.12 2.27
N ILE A 117 -7.05 -2.70 1.14
CA ILE A 117 -6.36 -1.86 0.15
C ILE A 117 -5.99 -0.52 0.78
N ARG A 118 -6.90 0.10 1.53
CA ARG A 118 -6.63 1.35 2.27
C ARG A 118 -5.49 1.15 3.26
N LEU A 119 -5.54 0.06 4.04
CA LEU A 119 -4.46 -0.28 4.97
C LEU A 119 -3.11 -0.41 4.24
N LEU A 120 -3.07 -1.12 3.10
CA LEU A 120 -1.83 -1.26 2.32
C LEU A 120 -1.30 0.08 1.83
N ILE A 121 -2.16 0.96 1.33
CA ILE A 121 -1.77 2.31 0.93
C ILE A 121 -1.14 3.05 2.12
N LEU A 122 -1.80 3.07 3.28
CA LEU A 122 -1.32 3.80 4.46
C LEU A 122 -0.02 3.22 5.03
N VAL A 123 0.09 1.90 5.08
CA VAL A 123 1.30 1.18 5.52
C VAL A 123 2.49 1.52 4.62
N PHE A 124 2.30 1.49 3.30
CA PHE A 124 3.37 1.76 2.34
C PHE A 124 3.62 3.25 2.13
N MET A 125 2.71 4.13 2.51
CA MET A 125 2.93 5.58 2.65
C MET A 125 3.53 5.97 4.01
N ASP A 126 3.76 5.00 4.90
CA ASP A 126 4.29 5.19 6.25
C ASP A 126 3.42 6.07 7.18
N ASP A 127 2.10 6.12 6.93
CA ASP A 127 1.17 6.91 7.74
C ASP A 127 0.54 6.06 8.87
N LYS A 128 1.32 5.85 9.92
CA LYS A 128 0.88 5.08 11.10
C LYS A 128 -0.33 5.69 11.82
N TYR A 129 -0.54 7.00 11.75
CA TYR A 129 -1.67 7.65 12.42
C TYR A 129 -2.98 7.39 11.69
N LEU A 130 -2.98 7.46 10.36
CA LEU A 130 -4.15 7.06 9.58
C LEU A 130 -4.41 5.56 9.66
N CYS A 131 -3.38 4.71 9.76
CA CYS A 131 -3.58 3.28 10.06
C CYS A 131 -4.32 3.09 11.39
N ALA A 132 -3.94 3.82 12.43
CA ALA A 132 -4.60 3.77 13.73
C ALA A 132 -6.06 4.23 13.67
N GLU A 133 -6.33 5.34 12.97
CA GLU A 133 -7.69 5.83 12.72
C GLU A 133 -8.52 4.77 11.98
N LEU A 134 -7.93 4.08 10.99
CA LEU A 134 -8.59 3.01 10.25
C LEU A 134 -8.96 1.83 11.15
N PHE A 135 -8.07 1.42 12.06
CA PHE A 135 -8.35 0.34 13.02
C PHE A 135 -9.45 0.70 14.02
N ASP A 136 -9.46 1.94 14.50
CA ASP A 136 -10.49 2.42 15.43
C ASP A 136 -11.85 2.53 14.74
N LYS A 137 -11.88 3.03 13.51
CA LYS A 137 -13.11 3.25 12.75
C LYS A 137 -13.73 1.96 12.23
N TYR A 138 -12.92 0.97 11.88
CA TYR A 138 -13.36 -0.26 11.21
C TYR A 138 -12.88 -1.54 11.90
N SER A 139 -12.87 -1.55 13.24
CA SER A 139 -12.39 -2.70 14.04
C SER A 139 -13.00 -4.03 13.59
N GLN A 140 -14.31 -4.08 13.30
CA GLN A 140 -14.98 -5.30 12.79
C GLN A 140 -14.42 -5.84 11.46
N ARG A 141 -13.85 -4.97 10.60
CA ARG A 141 -13.25 -5.39 9.32
C ARG A 141 -11.87 -6.03 9.51
N PHE A 142 -11.26 -5.80 10.66
CA PHE A 142 -9.96 -6.32 11.05
C PHE A 142 -10.06 -7.39 12.15
N GLU A 143 -11.24 -8.01 12.34
CA GLU A 143 -11.43 -9.14 13.26
C GLU A 143 -10.50 -10.32 13.00
N TRP A 144 -9.98 -10.48 11.78
CA TRP A 144 -8.98 -11.50 11.48
C TRP A 144 -7.61 -11.21 12.12
N LEU A 145 -7.36 -9.98 12.58
CA LEU A 145 -6.24 -9.67 13.48
C LEU A 145 -6.54 -10.14 14.90
N GLN A 146 -7.81 -10.41 15.25
CA GLN A 146 -8.30 -10.65 16.62
C GLN A 146 -7.84 -11.93 17.32
N GLY A 147 -7.01 -12.75 16.67
CA GLY A 147 -6.29 -13.84 17.33
C GLY A 147 -7.16 -15.00 17.83
N ASP A 148 -8.48 -14.95 17.63
CA ASP A 148 -9.30 -16.15 17.76
C ASP A 148 -8.84 -17.13 16.67
N ALA A 149 -8.14 -18.18 17.09
CA ALA A 149 -7.57 -19.18 16.19
C ALA A 149 -8.63 -19.81 15.27
N SER A 150 -9.92 -19.66 15.57
CA SER A 150 -11.03 -20.09 14.71
C SER A 150 -11.39 -19.09 13.59
N SER A 151 -11.10 -17.79 13.75
CA SER A 151 -11.43 -16.70 12.82
C SER A 151 -10.27 -16.31 11.89
N VAL A 152 -9.02 -16.43 12.35
CA VAL A 152 -7.80 -16.08 11.58
C VAL A 152 -7.69 -16.86 10.26
N PHE A 153 -8.26 -18.08 10.20
CA PHE A 153 -8.15 -18.98 9.05
C PHE A 153 -9.35 -18.92 8.08
N ARG A 154 -10.47 -18.27 8.45
CA ARG A 154 -11.65 -18.16 7.58
C ARG A 154 -11.64 -16.86 6.80
N GLY A 155 -10.85 -16.85 5.73
CA GLY A 155 -10.90 -15.79 4.72
C GLY A 155 -9.97 -14.61 4.97
N SER A 156 -8.92 -14.77 5.77
CA SER A 156 -7.78 -13.87 5.72
C SER A 156 -6.94 -14.21 4.48
N PRO A 157 -6.68 -13.24 3.58
CA PRO A 157 -5.82 -13.49 2.44
C PRO A 157 -4.38 -13.62 2.94
N TYR A 158 -3.88 -14.84 3.11
CA TYR A 158 -2.47 -15.08 3.51
C TYR A 158 -1.44 -14.28 2.69
N GLY A 159 -1.76 -14.03 1.41
CA GLY A 159 -0.94 -13.19 0.54
C GLY A 159 -0.75 -11.75 1.03
N LEU A 160 -1.66 -11.23 1.86
CA LEU A 160 -1.54 -9.91 2.47
C LEU A 160 -0.36 -9.84 3.45
N PHE A 161 -0.17 -10.87 4.26
CA PHE A 161 0.92 -10.91 5.24
C PHE A 161 2.29 -10.96 4.58
N ALA A 162 2.36 -11.54 3.38
CA ALA A 162 3.60 -11.61 2.61
C ALA A 162 4.05 -10.24 2.07
N VAL A 163 3.15 -9.26 1.98
CA VAL A 163 3.48 -7.93 1.46
C VAL A 163 3.61 -6.87 2.55
N ILE A 164 3.01 -7.02 3.72
CA ILE A 164 3.09 -6.01 4.78
C ILE A 164 4.51 -5.97 5.38
N PRO A 165 5.14 -4.79 5.52
CA PRO A 165 6.41 -4.63 6.22
C PRO A 165 6.35 -5.20 7.64
N PHE A 166 7.40 -5.92 8.04
CA PHE A 166 7.42 -6.66 9.31
C PHE A 166 7.09 -5.79 10.53
N ARG A 167 7.60 -4.55 10.60
CA ARG A 167 7.31 -3.63 11.72
C ARG A 167 5.82 -3.36 11.91
N TYR A 168 5.10 -3.15 10.81
CA TYR A 168 3.66 -2.92 10.79
C TYR A 168 2.91 -4.18 11.18
N PHE A 169 3.31 -5.32 10.57
CA PHE A 169 2.71 -6.62 10.89
C PHE A 169 2.85 -6.96 12.38
N TRP A 170 4.05 -6.83 12.92
CA TRP A 170 4.32 -7.07 14.34
C TRP A 170 3.47 -6.15 15.24
N ALA A 171 3.41 -4.85 14.93
CA ALA A 171 2.61 -3.91 15.71
C ALA A 171 1.11 -4.23 15.66
N MET A 172 0.58 -4.66 14.50
CA MET A 172 -0.81 -5.09 14.35
C MET A 172 -1.12 -6.34 15.20
N VAL A 173 -0.25 -7.35 15.15
CA VAL A 173 -0.40 -8.58 15.94
C VAL A 173 -0.31 -8.27 17.44
N ALA A 174 0.70 -7.50 17.85
CA ALA A 174 0.92 -7.16 19.25
C ALA A 174 -0.23 -6.31 19.83
N ALA A 175 -0.74 -5.35 19.05
CA ALA A 175 -1.88 -4.52 19.42
C ALA A 175 -3.16 -5.33 19.66
N ASN A 176 -3.22 -6.51 19.07
CA ASN A 176 -4.36 -7.38 19.21
C ASN A 176 -4.22 -8.43 20.30
N VAL A 177 -3.07 -9.12 20.36
CA VAL A 177 -2.85 -10.22 21.33
C VAL A 177 -2.81 -9.70 22.76
N THR A 178 -2.45 -8.43 22.95
CA THR A 178 -2.30 -7.88 24.28
C THR A 178 -3.63 -7.41 24.82
N ASP A 179 -4.19 -8.16 25.77
CA ASP A 179 -5.27 -7.67 26.61
C ASP A 179 -4.76 -6.42 27.37
N PRO A 180 -5.45 -5.27 27.27
CA PRO A 180 -5.11 -4.08 28.06
C PRO A 180 -5.00 -4.36 29.57
N ASP A 181 -5.66 -5.40 30.07
CA ASP A 181 -5.64 -5.80 31.47
C ASP A 181 -4.42 -6.65 31.87
N ASP A 182 -3.74 -7.28 30.90
CA ASP A 182 -2.55 -8.12 31.14
C ASP A 182 -1.22 -7.35 31.08
N LEU A 183 -1.25 -6.05 30.79
CA LEU A 183 -0.05 -5.21 30.76
C LEU A 183 0.49 -4.94 32.18
N PRO A 184 1.78 -5.17 32.47
CA PRO A 184 2.34 -5.04 33.82
C PRO A 184 2.17 -3.63 34.41
N ILE A 185 1.89 -3.58 35.71
CA ILE A 185 1.52 -2.38 36.51
C ILE A 185 2.56 -1.25 36.43
N GLU A 186 3.83 -1.54 36.14
CA GLU A 186 4.87 -0.52 35.95
C GLU A 186 4.60 0.43 34.76
N TYR A 187 3.72 0.05 33.82
CA TYR A 187 3.20 0.92 32.77
C TYR A 187 1.92 1.69 33.16
N MET A 188 1.34 1.45 34.34
CA MET A 188 -0.01 1.91 34.74
C MET A 188 -0.06 3.27 35.44
N GLY A 189 1.00 4.09 35.35
CA GLY A 189 0.90 5.52 35.71
C GLY A 189 0.27 6.31 34.55
N LYS A 190 -1.01 6.68 34.65
CA LYS A 190 -1.80 7.49 33.68
C LYS A 190 -2.01 6.92 32.25
N ARG A 191 -1.30 5.85 31.83
CA ARG A 191 -1.38 5.31 30.46
C ARG A 191 -2.56 4.37 30.16
N LYS A 192 -3.24 3.81 31.17
CA LYS A 192 -4.33 2.83 30.93
C LYS A 192 -5.49 3.41 30.12
N ALA A 193 -5.78 4.72 30.28
CA ALA A 193 -6.80 5.41 29.50
C ALA A 193 -6.43 5.57 28.00
N GLY A 194 -5.14 5.54 27.66
CA GLY A 194 -4.63 5.79 26.31
C GLY A 194 -4.40 4.55 25.45
N LEU A 195 -4.70 3.34 25.93
CA LEU A 195 -4.57 2.08 25.18
C LEU A 195 -5.93 1.35 25.00
N SER A 196 -7.02 2.08 25.21
CA SER A 196 -8.37 1.55 25.16
C SER A 196 -8.80 1.14 23.74
N SER A 197 -8.30 1.83 22.70
CA SER A 197 -8.65 1.58 21.31
C SER A 197 -7.62 0.71 20.57
N PRO A 198 -8.03 -0.12 19.58
CA PRO A 198 -7.12 -0.87 18.72
C PRO A 198 -6.03 0.00 18.07
N GLY A 199 -6.39 1.18 17.57
CA GLY A 199 -5.49 2.14 16.95
C GLY A 199 -4.44 2.67 17.95
N SER A 200 -4.86 2.97 19.18
CA SER A 200 -3.91 3.43 20.21
C SER A 200 -2.91 2.35 20.61
N ARG A 201 -3.36 1.08 20.69
CA ARG A 201 -2.45 -0.06 20.91
C ARG A 201 -1.50 -0.26 19.73
N PHE A 202 -1.99 -0.14 18.51
CA PHE A 202 -1.17 -0.18 17.30
C PHE A 202 -0.06 0.88 17.33
N LEU A 203 -0.39 2.14 17.61
CA LEU A 203 0.61 3.21 17.71
C LEU A 203 1.64 2.97 18.81
N HIS A 204 1.21 2.44 19.96
CA HIS A 204 2.12 2.08 21.04
C HIS A 204 3.16 1.05 20.58
N TYR A 205 2.71 -0.01 19.91
CA TYR A 205 3.62 -1.03 19.42
C TYR A 205 4.47 -0.56 18.24
N MET A 206 3.94 0.29 17.36
CA MET A 206 4.75 0.94 16.32
C MET A 206 5.92 1.73 16.92
N ALA A 207 5.67 2.52 17.98
CA ALA A 207 6.73 3.27 18.66
C ALA A 207 7.78 2.35 19.32
N ILE A 208 7.40 1.15 19.76
CA ILE A 208 8.35 0.14 20.26
C ILE A 208 9.19 -0.44 19.11
N ALA A 209 8.56 -0.75 17.98
CA ALA A 209 9.25 -1.28 16.80
C ALA A 209 10.27 -0.27 16.24
N GLU A 210 9.88 1.00 16.10
CA GLU A 210 10.76 2.08 15.61
C GLU A 210 12.02 2.23 16.49
N LYS A 211 11.85 2.23 17.82
CA LYS A 211 13.00 2.29 18.73
C LYS A 211 13.95 1.11 18.58
N ARG A 212 13.45 -0.08 18.25
CA ARG A 212 14.29 -1.27 18.03
C ARG A 212 15.07 -1.15 16.73
N ASP A 213 14.44 -0.66 15.68
CA ASP A 213 15.09 -0.41 14.40
C ASP A 213 16.20 0.64 14.54
N ASP A 214 15.96 1.72 15.29
CA ASP A 214 16.96 2.76 15.58
C ASP A 214 18.18 2.22 16.34
N LEU A 215 17.95 1.37 17.36
CA LEU A 215 19.02 0.73 18.13
C LEU A 215 19.83 -0.26 17.27
N ALA A 216 19.18 -0.96 16.35
CA ALA A 216 19.85 -1.86 15.42
C ALA A 216 20.70 -1.08 14.40
N ALA A 217 20.19 0.06 13.91
CA ALA A 217 20.89 0.90 12.95
C ALA A 217 22.11 1.63 13.55
N GLY A 218 22.06 2.02 14.83
CA GLY A 218 23.17 2.69 15.52
C GLY A 218 24.28 1.77 16.05
N ALA A 219 24.13 0.44 15.89
CA ALA A 219 25.11 -0.56 16.31
C ALA A 219 26.07 -1.01 15.20
N ILE A 220 25.94 -0.42 13.99
CA ILE A 220 26.74 -0.69 12.78
C ILE A 220 27.68 0.49 12.54
#